data_AF-C5KKM0-F1
#
_entry.id   AF-C5KKM0-F1
#
_cell.length_a   1.000
_cell.length_b   1.000
_cell.length_c   1.000
_cell.angle_alpha   90.00
_cell.angle_beta   90.00
_cell.angle_gamma   90.00
#
_symmetry.space_group_name_H-M   'P 1'
#
loop_
_entity.id
_entity.type
_entity.pdbx_description
1 polymer ?
#
loop_
_entity_poly.entity_id
_entity_poly.type
_entity_poly.pdbx_seq_one_letter_code
_entity_poly.pdbx_strand_id
1 'polypeptide(L)'
;MFVDQHNPADHLGTHEATEELQSRSEPLSFATATRCMRLAGGGVLNFTCMHPLQGAVYFLEYLITQSFLDRSTLQSAAVVGDQHSLIGSNAYAISYAGYNLGVAVSRGVVGVVRPLPPVGSIVVAPLLAQMPNPPVALIWIPTLLQLINCTLWGVESKLHFVRYELFPSDTAAFQFYTCCMVFVGLMGGTSYSACYAYFRDTPTIPASLREVLVNVSYGVSSIGMLSSSIAALILSKTVLSECSIYPCPQ
;
A
#
# COMPACT_ATOMS: atom_id res chain seq x y z
N MET A 1 -9.10 -14.06 62.89
CA MET A 1 -8.92 -12.60 62.97
C MET A 1 -8.17 -12.18 61.72
N PHE A 2 -8.92 -11.59 60.78
CA PHE A 2 -8.57 -10.78 59.59
C PHE A 2 -9.67 -11.04 58.56
N VAL A 3 -10.64 -10.12 58.55
CA VAL A 3 -11.75 -10.06 57.59
C VAL A 3 -11.38 -8.88 56.69
N ASP A 4 -11.02 -9.17 55.44
CA ASP A 4 -10.82 -8.14 54.42
C ASP A 4 -12.17 -7.63 53.96
N GLN A 5 -12.45 -6.36 54.26
CA GLN A 5 -13.59 -5.62 53.73
C GLN A 5 -13.24 -5.10 52.33
N HIS A 6 -13.77 -5.77 51.31
CA HIS A 6 -13.77 -5.25 49.94
C HIS A 6 -14.85 -4.15 49.82
N ASN A 7 -14.40 -2.94 49.49
CA ASN A 7 -15.23 -1.76 49.28
C ASN A 7 -15.74 -1.74 47.82
N PRO A 8 -17.05 -1.85 47.53
CA PRO A 8 -17.56 -1.96 46.16
C PRO A 8 -17.87 -0.62 45.47
N ALA A 9 -17.30 0.50 45.93
CA ALA A 9 -17.78 1.84 45.54
C ALA A 9 -17.18 2.46 44.26
N ASP A 10 -16.16 1.88 43.63
CA ASP A 10 -15.42 2.56 42.53
C ASP A 10 -15.83 2.15 41.09
N HIS A 11 -16.88 1.36 40.90
CA HIS A 11 -17.28 0.88 39.56
C HIS A 11 -18.42 1.65 38.88
N LEU A 12 -19.03 2.65 39.51
CA LEU A 12 -20.14 3.40 38.90
C LEU A 12 -19.71 4.57 38.00
N GLY A 13 -18.48 5.07 38.10
CA GLY A 13 -18.06 6.27 37.35
C GLY A 13 -17.72 6.06 35.87
N THR A 14 -17.51 4.82 35.42
CA THR A 14 -17.10 4.52 34.04
C THR A 14 -18.23 3.95 33.18
N HIS A 15 -19.31 3.44 33.77
CA HIS A 15 -20.43 2.88 33.01
C HIS A 15 -21.34 3.97 32.40
N GLU A 16 -21.63 5.06 33.11
CA GLU A 16 -22.51 6.14 32.60
C GLU A 16 -21.89 6.90 31.41
N ALA A 17 -20.57 7.11 31.41
CA ALA A 17 -19.87 7.77 30.29
C ALA A 17 -19.85 6.92 29.01
N THR A 18 -20.06 5.61 29.12
CA THR A 18 -20.03 4.69 27.97
C THR A 18 -21.42 4.55 27.32
N GLU A 19 -22.50 4.66 28.10
CA GLU A 19 -23.88 4.65 27.58
C GLU A 19 -24.26 5.95 26.86
N GLU A 20 -23.76 7.11 27.29
CA GLU A 20 -24.04 8.39 26.60
C GLU A 20 -23.46 8.43 25.18
N LEU A 21 -22.32 7.78 24.94
CA LEU A 21 -21.69 7.68 23.62
C LEU A 21 -22.39 6.70 22.66
N GLN A 22 -23.23 5.80 23.20
CA GLN A 22 -23.93 4.78 22.41
C GLN A 22 -25.32 5.24 21.93
N SER A 23 -25.93 6.26 22.54
CA SER A 23 -27.32 6.67 22.23
C SER A 23 -27.46 7.71 21.11
N ARG A 24 -26.37 8.28 20.61
CA ARG A 24 -26.39 9.23 19.48
C ARG A 24 -25.48 8.76 18.36
N SER A 25 -26.04 7.94 17.47
CA SER A 25 -25.47 7.69 16.14
C SER A 25 -25.60 8.95 15.27
N GLU A 26 -24.93 10.03 15.66
CA GLU A 26 -24.74 11.15 14.76
C GLU A 26 -23.90 10.67 13.55
N PRO A 27 -24.28 11.04 12.31
CA PRO A 27 -23.46 10.71 11.15
C PRO A 27 -22.03 11.22 11.40
N LEU A 28 -21.06 10.36 11.13
CA LEU A 28 -19.65 10.61 11.41
C LEU A 28 -19.18 11.88 10.67
N SER A 29 -19.25 13.03 11.34
CA SER A 29 -18.85 14.30 10.75
C SER A 29 -17.32 14.36 10.65
N PHE A 30 -16.82 15.06 9.63
CA PHE A 30 -15.38 15.30 9.49
C PHE A 30 -14.77 15.96 10.74
N ALA A 31 -15.54 16.83 11.40
CA ALA A 31 -15.14 17.47 12.65
C ALA A 31 -15.02 16.47 13.81
N THR A 32 -15.97 15.52 13.92
CA THR A 32 -15.94 14.45 14.92
C THR A 32 -14.75 13.53 14.69
N ALA A 33 -14.51 13.11 13.45
CA ALA A 33 -13.33 12.31 13.09
C ALA A 33 -12.03 13.04 13.46
N THR A 34 -11.91 14.32 13.10
CA THR A 34 -10.73 15.14 13.41
C THR A 34 -10.51 15.30 14.92
N ARG A 35 -11.58 15.48 15.70
CA ARG A 35 -11.53 15.64 17.15
C ARG A 35 -11.16 14.34 17.86
N CYS A 36 -11.78 13.22 17.46
CA CYS A 36 -11.43 11.88 17.94
C CYS A 36 -9.96 11.53 17.66
N MET A 37 -9.45 11.89 16.49
CA MET A 37 -8.05 11.67 16.11
C MET A 37 -7.06 12.54 16.89
N ARG A 38 -7.44 13.77 17.27
CA ARG A 38 -6.63 14.62 18.16
C ARG A 38 -6.60 14.08 19.59
N LEU A 39 -7.72 13.53 20.07
CA LEU A 39 -7.85 12.98 21.43
C LEU A 39 -7.11 11.65 21.62
N ALA A 40 -6.88 10.87 20.56
CA ALA A 40 -6.09 9.64 20.61
C ALA A 40 -4.55 9.86 20.78
N GLY A 41 -4.11 11.08 21.12
CA GLY A 41 -2.72 11.41 21.47
C GLY A 41 -1.68 11.37 20.33
N GLY A 42 -2.02 10.82 19.16
CA GLY A 42 -1.14 10.68 17.99
C GLY A 42 -1.52 11.55 16.78
N GLY A 43 -2.33 12.59 16.97
CA GLY A 43 -3.07 13.30 15.91
C GLY A 43 -2.25 13.94 14.80
N VAL A 44 -0.95 14.19 14.98
CA VAL A 44 -0.07 14.63 13.90
C VAL A 44 0.40 13.40 13.09
N LEU A 45 1.12 12.47 13.73
CA LEU A 45 1.71 11.32 13.02
C LEU A 45 0.70 10.45 12.26
N ASN A 46 -0.48 10.21 12.81
CA ASN A 46 -1.46 9.33 12.18
C ASN A 46 -2.14 9.97 10.96
N PHE A 47 -2.48 11.26 11.05
CA PHE A 47 -3.23 11.94 9.99
C PHE A 47 -2.33 12.63 8.97
N THR A 48 -1.22 13.25 9.37
CA THR A 48 -0.33 13.94 8.43
C THR A 48 0.67 13.01 7.77
N CYS A 49 1.02 11.88 8.39
CA CYS A 49 2.03 10.97 7.85
C CYS A 49 1.41 9.66 7.36
N MET A 50 0.71 8.89 8.20
CA MET A 50 0.32 7.52 7.82
C MET A 50 -0.71 7.43 6.71
N HIS A 51 -1.83 8.16 6.80
CA HIS A 51 -2.86 8.10 5.74
C HIS A 51 -2.35 8.64 4.39
N PRO A 52 -1.68 9.81 4.31
CA PRO A 52 -1.13 10.30 3.05
C PRO A 52 -0.07 9.37 2.46
N LEU A 53 0.79 8.77 3.29
CA LEU A 53 1.78 7.79 2.82
C LEU A 53 1.09 6.55 2.23
N GLN A 54 0.04 6.06 2.88
CA GLN A 54 -0.72 4.93 2.34
C GLN A 54 -1.36 5.28 0.99
N GLY A 55 -1.95 6.48 0.87
CA GLY A 55 -2.47 6.99 -0.40
C GLY A 55 -1.38 7.12 -1.47
N ALA A 56 -0.19 7.58 -1.09
CA ALA A 56 0.95 7.72 -2.00
C ALA A 56 1.48 6.36 -2.49
N VAL A 57 1.58 5.35 -1.61
CA VAL A 57 1.97 3.98 -2.01
C VAL A 57 1.01 3.46 -3.06
N TYR A 58 -0.31 3.53 -2.80
CA TYR A 58 -1.32 3.07 -3.75
C TYR A 58 -1.33 3.89 -5.03
N PHE A 59 -1.09 5.19 -4.97
CA PHE A 59 -0.93 6.01 -6.17
C PHE A 59 0.22 5.50 -7.04
N LEU A 60 1.42 5.32 -6.47
CA LEU A 60 2.61 4.87 -7.18
C LEU A 60 2.45 3.44 -7.72
N GLU A 61 1.92 2.54 -6.91
CA GLU A 61 1.60 1.17 -7.29
C GLU A 61 0.65 1.11 -8.49
N TYR A 62 -0.46 1.85 -8.43
CA TYR A 62 -1.43 1.88 -9.51
C TYR A 62 -0.89 2.59 -10.75
N LEU A 63 0.09 3.48 -10.58
CA LEU A 63 0.68 4.20 -11.72
C LEU A 63 1.54 3.22 -12.53
N ILE A 64 2.25 2.34 -11.84
CA ILE A 64 3.00 1.24 -12.44
C ILE A 64 2.05 0.27 -13.14
N THR A 65 1.04 -0.25 -12.46
CA THR A 65 0.16 -1.30 -13.03
C THR A 65 -0.67 -0.77 -14.21
N GLN A 66 -1.25 0.43 -14.08
CA GLN A 66 -2.19 0.98 -15.06
C GLN A 66 -1.53 1.78 -16.19
N SER A 67 -0.31 2.31 -15.98
CA SER A 67 0.39 3.11 -17.00
C SER A 67 1.58 2.36 -17.58
N PHE A 68 2.59 2.09 -16.76
CA PHE A 68 3.88 1.66 -17.27
C PHE A 68 3.87 0.20 -17.71
N LEU A 69 3.27 -0.70 -16.91
CA LEU A 69 3.22 -2.13 -17.22
C LEU A 69 2.43 -2.42 -18.51
N ASP A 70 1.27 -1.78 -18.67
CA ASP A 70 0.46 -1.89 -19.89
C ASP A 70 1.30 -1.52 -21.11
N ARG A 71 1.94 -0.35 -21.10
CA ARG A 71 2.77 0.11 -22.22
C ARG A 71 3.97 -0.80 -22.48
N SER A 72 4.66 -1.29 -21.45
CA SER A 72 5.79 -2.23 -21.61
C SER A 72 5.38 -3.61 -22.13
N THR A 73 4.08 -3.94 -22.15
CA THR A 73 3.57 -5.25 -22.60
C THR A 73 2.75 -5.20 -23.89
N LEU A 74 2.22 -4.03 -24.30
CA LEU A 74 1.40 -3.86 -25.52
C LEU A 74 2.09 -4.25 -26.84
N GLN A 75 3.42 -4.19 -26.93
CA GLN A 75 4.12 -4.44 -28.19
C GLN A 75 4.43 -5.92 -28.48
N SER A 76 4.07 -6.85 -27.58
CA SER A 76 4.26 -8.28 -27.83
C SER A 76 3.43 -8.78 -29.03
N ALA A 77 2.30 -8.13 -29.31
CA ALA A 77 1.42 -8.51 -30.41
C ALA A 77 1.83 -7.94 -31.79
N ALA A 78 2.59 -6.83 -31.82
CA ALA A 78 2.78 -6.02 -33.02
C ALA A 78 4.18 -6.08 -33.66
N VAL A 79 5.25 -6.30 -32.87
CA VAL A 79 6.64 -6.18 -33.37
C VAL A 79 7.35 -7.52 -33.53
N VAL A 80 6.86 -8.58 -32.90
CA VAL A 80 7.57 -9.86 -32.90
C VAL A 80 6.65 -10.88 -33.54
N GLY A 81 7.11 -11.52 -34.62
CA GLY A 81 6.48 -12.68 -35.25
C GLY A 81 6.41 -13.92 -34.34
N ASP A 82 6.39 -13.71 -33.02
CA ASP A 82 6.33 -14.70 -31.96
C ASP A 82 5.00 -14.63 -31.21
N GLN A 83 3.91 -14.34 -31.95
CA GLN A 83 2.52 -14.53 -31.50
C GLN A 83 2.23 -15.97 -31.03
N HIS A 84 3.19 -16.89 -31.22
CA HIS A 84 3.11 -18.28 -30.81
C HIS A 84 3.55 -18.54 -29.37
N SER A 85 4.23 -17.60 -28.69
CA SER A 85 4.59 -17.78 -27.28
C SER A 85 3.44 -17.37 -26.34
N LEU A 86 2.95 -18.31 -25.54
CA LEU A 86 1.83 -18.11 -24.61
C LEU A 86 2.13 -17.00 -23.59
N ILE A 87 3.42 -16.81 -23.24
CA ILE A 87 3.89 -15.80 -22.29
C ILE A 87 3.82 -14.40 -22.88
N GLY A 88 4.26 -14.18 -24.13
CA GLY A 88 4.22 -12.86 -24.76
C GLY A 88 2.79 -12.38 -24.99
N SER A 89 1.91 -13.26 -25.48
CA SER A 89 0.50 -12.95 -25.75
C SER A 89 -0.33 -12.67 -24.49
N ASN A 90 0.14 -13.10 -23.32
CA ASN A 90 -0.54 -12.89 -22.03
C ASN A 90 0.33 -12.11 -21.03
N ALA A 91 1.37 -11.40 -21.48
CA ALA A 91 2.38 -10.80 -20.61
C ALA A 91 1.78 -9.86 -19.55
N TYR A 92 0.82 -9.02 -19.95
CA TYR A 92 0.11 -8.14 -19.03
C TYR A 92 -0.67 -8.94 -17.98
N ALA A 93 -1.46 -9.93 -18.41
CA ALA A 93 -2.29 -10.74 -17.51
C ALA A 93 -1.45 -11.54 -16.51
N ILE A 94 -0.33 -12.14 -16.96
CA ILE A 94 0.60 -12.88 -16.11
C ILE A 94 1.27 -11.94 -15.11
N SER A 95 1.71 -10.76 -15.56
CA SER A 95 2.32 -9.76 -14.69
C SER A 95 1.33 -9.23 -13.65
N TYR A 96 0.07 -9.02 -14.04
CA TYR A 96 -1.02 -8.64 -13.14
C TYR A 96 -1.35 -9.76 -12.14
N ALA A 97 -1.30 -11.02 -12.54
CA ALA A 97 -1.42 -12.15 -11.62
C ALA A 97 -0.26 -12.17 -10.61
N GLY A 98 0.97 -11.92 -11.05
CA GLY A 98 2.14 -11.75 -10.18
C GLY A 98 1.95 -10.63 -9.15
N TYR A 99 1.45 -9.48 -9.58
CA TYR A 99 1.08 -8.39 -8.68
C TYR A 99 0.08 -8.84 -7.60
N ASN A 100 -1.03 -9.47 -7.99
CA ASN A 100 -2.05 -9.94 -7.03
C ASN A 100 -1.49 -11.00 -6.08
N LEU A 101 -0.59 -11.88 -6.55
CA LEU A 101 0.12 -12.83 -5.70
C LEU A 101 0.94 -12.11 -4.63
N GLY A 102 1.70 -11.08 -5.00
CA GLY A 102 2.45 -10.26 -4.04
C GLY A 102 1.56 -9.60 -2.99
N VAL A 103 0.42 -9.04 -3.40
CA VAL A 103 -0.58 -8.46 -2.49
C VAL A 103 -1.16 -9.51 -1.55
N ALA A 104 -1.53 -10.68 -2.07
CA ALA A 104 -2.10 -11.76 -1.27
C ALA A 104 -1.12 -12.28 -0.23
N VAL A 105 0.14 -12.51 -0.61
CA VAL A 105 1.20 -12.97 0.29
C VAL A 105 1.45 -11.96 1.40
N SER A 106 1.68 -10.69 1.05
CA SER A 106 2.00 -9.65 2.04
C SER A 106 0.86 -9.40 3.03
N ARG A 107 -0.40 -9.44 2.58
CA ARG A 107 -1.58 -9.35 3.48
C ARG A 107 -1.79 -10.62 4.30
N GLY A 108 -1.56 -11.79 3.71
CA GLY A 108 -1.69 -13.09 4.39
C GLY A 108 -0.68 -13.25 5.53
N VAL A 109 0.56 -12.78 5.35
CA VAL A 109 1.61 -12.80 6.37
C VAL A 109 1.16 -12.07 7.64
N VAL A 110 0.42 -10.96 7.55
CA VAL A 110 -0.08 -10.25 8.75
C VAL A 110 -1.26 -10.94 9.42
N GLY A 111 -1.98 -11.81 8.70
CA GLY A 111 -2.99 -12.70 9.27
C GLY A 111 -2.37 -13.82 10.11
N VAL A 112 -1.23 -14.36 9.67
CA VAL A 112 -0.56 -15.52 10.28
C VAL A 112 0.48 -15.12 11.33
N VAL A 113 1.19 -14.01 11.14
CA VAL A 113 2.21 -13.51 12.06
C VAL A 113 1.56 -12.52 13.04
N ARG A 114 1.06 -13.03 14.18
CA ARG A 114 0.76 -12.21 15.38
C ARG A 114 1.57 -12.69 16.59
N PRO A 115 2.11 -11.78 17.43
CA PRO A 115 2.58 -10.43 17.10
C PRO A 115 3.93 -10.54 16.38
N LEU A 116 4.30 -9.53 15.59
CA LEU A 116 5.71 -9.34 15.27
C LEU A 116 6.47 -9.36 16.61
N PRO A 117 7.45 -10.27 16.81
CA PRO A 117 8.23 -10.26 18.03
C PRO A 117 8.79 -8.84 18.22
N PRO A 118 8.89 -8.34 19.47
CA PRO A 118 9.27 -6.96 19.75
C PRO A 118 10.62 -6.65 19.13
N VAL A 119 10.60 -6.09 17.91
CA VAL A 119 11.64 -5.46 17.06
C VAL A 119 13.09 -5.99 17.20
N GLY A 120 13.33 -7.15 17.78
CA GLY A 120 14.65 -7.55 18.30
C GLY A 120 15.33 -8.65 17.48
N SER A 121 14.68 -9.20 16.46
CA SER A 121 15.10 -10.49 15.88
C SER A 121 15.33 -10.49 14.36
N ILE A 122 15.12 -9.36 13.67
CA ILE A 122 15.31 -9.27 12.22
C ILE A 122 16.43 -8.27 11.95
N VAL A 123 17.29 -8.55 10.97
CA VAL A 123 18.49 -7.77 10.58
C VAL A 123 18.23 -6.26 10.37
N VAL A 124 16.96 -5.83 10.23
CA VAL A 124 16.53 -4.42 10.09
C VAL A 124 16.26 -3.73 11.46
N ALA A 125 16.24 -4.50 12.55
CA ALA A 125 15.99 -4.07 13.92
C ALA A 125 16.88 -2.90 14.39
N PRO A 126 18.20 -2.88 14.13
CA PRO A 126 19.05 -1.81 14.63
C PRO A 126 18.74 -0.46 14.00
N LEU A 127 18.28 -0.47 12.73
CA LEU A 127 17.92 0.74 11.99
C LEU A 127 16.49 1.20 12.36
N LEU A 128 15.56 0.26 12.53
CA LEU A 128 14.19 0.56 12.97
C LEU A 128 14.13 1.07 14.42
N ALA A 129 15.00 0.58 15.29
CA ALA A 129 15.11 1.03 16.69
C ALA A 129 15.72 2.43 16.83
N GLN A 130 16.50 2.89 15.85
CA GLN A 130 17.04 4.25 15.80
C GLN A 130 16.03 5.28 15.29
N MET A 131 14.92 4.84 14.69
CA MET A 131 13.89 5.75 14.23
C MET A 131 12.95 6.15 15.37
N PRO A 132 12.63 7.44 15.52
CA PRO A 132 11.82 7.95 16.62
C PRO A 132 10.39 7.37 16.66
N ASN A 133 9.93 6.74 15.57
CA ASN A 133 8.62 6.08 15.46
C ASN A 133 8.71 4.81 14.57
N PRO A 134 9.07 3.64 15.13
CA PRO A 134 9.23 2.39 14.39
C PRO A 134 8.03 1.98 13.51
N PRO A 135 6.75 2.19 13.92
CA PRO A 135 5.62 1.81 13.09
C PRO A 135 5.47 2.64 11.81
N VAL A 136 5.91 3.89 11.85
CA VAL A 136 5.82 4.81 10.71
C VAL A 136 6.94 4.51 9.71
N ALA A 137 8.10 4.09 10.21
CA ALA A 137 9.19 3.60 9.38
C ALA A 137 8.79 2.39 8.51
N LEU A 138 7.97 1.48 9.06
CA LEU A 138 7.48 0.29 8.33
C LEU A 138 6.59 0.64 7.12
N ILE A 139 6.12 1.88 7.01
CA ILE A 139 5.36 2.38 5.85
C ILE A 139 6.24 3.24 4.94
N TRP A 140 7.17 4.01 5.50
CA TRP A 140 8.11 4.80 4.70
C TRP A 140 8.99 3.94 3.82
N ILE A 141 9.51 2.83 4.34
CA ILE A 141 10.37 1.91 3.57
C ILE A 141 9.65 1.42 2.30
N PRO A 142 8.45 0.79 2.36
CA PRO A 142 7.75 0.38 1.15
C PRO A 142 7.35 1.57 0.28
N THR A 143 7.04 2.75 0.85
CA THR A 143 6.76 3.96 0.06
C THR A 143 7.95 4.40 -0.79
N LEU A 144 9.14 4.47 -0.19
CA LEU A 144 10.36 4.87 -0.90
C LEU A 144 10.76 3.82 -1.94
N LEU A 145 10.66 2.53 -1.60
CA LEU A 145 10.89 1.45 -2.56
C LEU A 145 9.89 1.52 -3.71
N GLN A 146 8.63 1.86 -3.45
CA GLN A 146 7.62 2.02 -4.49
C GLN A 146 7.87 3.24 -5.37
N LEU A 147 8.41 4.32 -4.82
CA LEU A 147 8.84 5.49 -5.61
C LEU A 147 10.00 5.14 -6.53
N ILE A 148 10.97 4.36 -6.04
CA ILE A 148 12.09 3.85 -6.85
C ILE A 148 11.55 2.95 -7.95
N ASN A 149 10.69 1.98 -7.62
CA ASN A 149 10.04 1.11 -8.61
C ASN A 149 9.29 1.92 -9.67
N CYS A 150 8.51 2.91 -9.25
CA CYS A 150 7.75 3.78 -10.14
C CYS A 150 8.67 4.54 -11.11
N THR A 151 9.80 5.03 -10.62
CA THR A 151 10.80 5.72 -11.44
C THR A 151 11.44 4.75 -12.45
N LEU A 152 11.85 3.57 -12.00
CA LEU A 152 12.45 2.54 -12.86
C LEU A 152 11.47 2.09 -13.96
N TRP A 153 10.21 1.86 -13.61
CA TRP A 153 9.16 1.53 -14.57
C TRP A 153 8.87 2.67 -15.54
N GLY A 154 8.90 3.93 -15.08
CA GLY A 154 8.77 5.09 -15.95
C GLY A 154 9.91 5.16 -16.98
N VAL A 155 11.15 4.91 -16.56
CA VAL A 155 12.31 4.84 -17.48
C VAL A 155 12.17 3.66 -18.44
N GLU A 156 11.82 2.48 -17.93
CA GLU A 156 11.66 1.26 -18.74
C GLU A 156 10.54 1.41 -19.77
N SER A 157 9.43 2.05 -19.42
CA SER A 157 8.31 2.29 -20.35
C SER A 157 8.67 3.18 -21.55
N LYS A 158 9.81 3.89 -21.49
CA LYS A 158 10.33 4.71 -22.58
C LYS A 158 11.51 4.08 -23.30
N LEU A 159 12.46 3.53 -22.55
CA LEU A 159 13.73 3.06 -23.10
C LEU A 159 13.69 1.60 -23.50
N HIS A 160 12.76 0.82 -22.94
CA HIS A 160 12.69 -0.63 -23.11
C HIS A 160 14.04 -1.32 -22.86
N PHE A 161 14.80 -0.82 -21.88
CA PHE A 161 16.17 -1.24 -21.61
C PHE A 161 16.23 -2.70 -21.17
N VAL A 162 15.30 -3.11 -20.29
CA VAL A 162 15.23 -4.50 -19.83
C VAL A 162 14.99 -5.44 -21.00
N ARG A 163 14.12 -5.04 -21.93
CA ARG A 163 13.78 -5.84 -23.10
C ARG A 163 14.89 -5.91 -24.14
N TYR A 164 15.53 -4.79 -24.46
CA TYR A 164 16.48 -4.72 -25.58
C TYR A 164 17.93 -4.93 -25.18
N GLU A 165 18.33 -4.56 -23.96
CA GLU A 165 19.73 -4.57 -23.54
C GLU A 165 20.02 -5.65 -22.49
N LEU A 166 19.12 -5.85 -21.52
CA LEU A 166 19.39 -6.74 -20.38
C LEU A 166 19.13 -8.21 -20.70
N PHE A 167 18.04 -8.51 -21.42
CA PHE A 167 17.64 -9.87 -21.72
C PHE A 167 17.64 -10.13 -23.23
N PRO A 168 18.38 -11.13 -23.73
CA PRO A 168 18.44 -11.45 -25.15
C PRO A 168 17.17 -12.14 -25.67
N SER A 169 16.22 -12.51 -24.80
CA SER A 169 14.93 -13.06 -25.20
C SER A 169 13.78 -12.34 -24.50
N ASP A 170 12.72 -12.06 -25.28
CA ASP A 170 11.50 -11.41 -24.80
C ASP A 170 10.85 -12.19 -23.65
N THR A 171 10.84 -13.52 -23.74
CA THR A 171 10.32 -14.39 -22.68
C THR A 171 11.01 -14.14 -21.34
N ALA A 172 12.34 -13.99 -21.33
CA ALA A 172 13.08 -13.71 -20.10
C ALA A 172 12.77 -12.31 -19.55
N ALA A 173 12.63 -11.30 -20.43
CA ALA A 173 12.21 -9.96 -20.04
C ALA A 173 10.82 -9.97 -19.39
N PHE A 174 9.86 -10.72 -19.95
CA PHE A 174 8.50 -10.82 -19.38
C PHE A 174 8.45 -11.57 -18.05
N GLN A 175 9.27 -12.61 -17.89
CA GLN A 175 9.42 -13.28 -16.60
C GLN A 175 9.99 -12.32 -15.55
N PHE A 176 10.99 -11.52 -15.95
CA PHE A 176 11.54 -10.49 -15.08
C PHE A 176 10.49 -9.44 -14.68
N TYR A 177 9.69 -8.93 -15.63
CA TYR A 177 8.56 -8.04 -15.33
C TYR A 177 7.57 -8.65 -14.35
N THR A 178 7.25 -9.94 -14.53
CA THR A 178 6.35 -10.66 -13.62
C THR A 178 6.92 -10.70 -12.20
N CYS A 179 8.21 -11.01 -12.04
CA CYS A 179 8.89 -10.98 -10.75
C CYS A 179 8.88 -9.57 -10.12
N CYS A 180 9.14 -8.53 -10.92
CA CYS A 180 9.04 -7.15 -10.47
C CYS A 180 7.61 -6.79 -10.03
N MET A 181 6.58 -7.30 -10.71
CA MET A 181 5.19 -7.07 -10.32
C MET A 181 4.83 -7.77 -9.01
N VAL A 182 5.35 -8.97 -8.75
CA VAL A 182 5.24 -9.61 -7.42
C VAL A 182 5.83 -8.69 -6.35
N PHE A 183 7.01 -8.11 -6.60
CA PHE A 183 7.64 -7.19 -5.66
C PHE A 183 6.82 -5.90 -5.44
N VAL A 184 6.25 -5.33 -6.50
CA VAL A 184 5.32 -4.19 -6.42
C VAL A 184 4.12 -4.53 -5.53
N GLY A 185 3.50 -5.70 -5.74
CA GLY A 185 2.37 -6.15 -4.92
C GLY A 185 2.73 -6.38 -3.45
N LEU A 186 3.94 -6.90 -3.19
CA LEU A 186 4.43 -7.07 -1.81
C LEU A 186 4.56 -5.72 -1.10
N MET A 187 5.08 -4.68 -1.75
CA MET A 187 5.23 -3.35 -1.14
C MET A 187 3.88 -2.71 -0.78
N GLY A 188 2.92 -2.78 -1.70
CA GLY A 188 1.55 -2.34 -1.47
C GLY A 188 0.88 -3.01 -0.28
N GLY A 189 0.89 -4.34 -0.28
CA GLY A 189 0.24 -5.09 0.79
C GLY A 189 0.99 -5.00 2.12
N THR A 190 2.32 -4.88 2.14
CA THR A 190 3.09 -4.64 3.37
C THR A 190 2.78 -3.27 3.96
N SER A 191 2.69 -2.21 3.16
CA SER A 191 2.34 -0.87 3.69
C SER A 191 0.94 -0.86 4.28
N TYR A 192 -0.03 -1.48 3.58
CA TYR A 192 -1.41 -1.60 4.06
C TYR A 192 -1.46 -2.36 5.39
N SER A 193 -0.77 -3.49 5.44
CA SER A 193 -0.81 -4.35 6.62
C SER A 193 -0.06 -3.75 7.81
N ALA A 194 0.99 -2.96 7.56
CA ALA A 194 1.67 -2.17 8.58
C ALA A 194 0.75 -1.08 9.17
N CYS A 195 0.01 -0.34 8.32
CA CYS A 195 -1.01 0.60 8.79
C CYS A 195 -2.07 -0.09 9.65
N TYR A 196 -2.60 -1.22 9.18
CA TYR A 196 -3.63 -1.97 9.88
C TYR A 196 -3.14 -2.50 11.23
N ALA A 197 -1.95 -3.09 11.27
CA ALA A 197 -1.33 -3.57 12.51
C ALA A 197 -1.12 -2.42 13.50
N TYR A 198 -0.67 -1.26 13.03
CA TYR A 198 -0.51 -0.09 13.88
C TYR A 198 -1.84 0.37 14.50
N PHE A 199 -2.91 0.52 13.71
CA PHE A 199 -4.21 0.94 14.26
C PHE A 199 -4.80 -0.07 15.25
N ARG A 200 -4.56 -1.37 15.02
CA ARG A 200 -5.04 -2.45 15.88
C ARG A 200 -4.25 -2.54 17.19
N ASP A 201 -2.93 -2.43 17.12
CA ASP A 201 -2.05 -2.81 18.23
C ASP A 201 -1.63 -1.60 19.08
N THR A 202 -1.87 -0.37 18.63
CA THR A 202 -1.55 0.83 19.41
C THR A 202 -2.50 0.97 20.61
N PRO A 203 -1.99 0.89 21.85
CA PRO A 203 -2.83 0.90 23.05
C PRO A 203 -3.47 2.27 23.32
N THR A 204 -2.89 3.35 22.81
CA THR A 204 -3.43 4.71 22.98
C THR A 204 -4.63 5.00 22.07
N ILE A 205 -4.94 4.12 21.11
CA ILE A 205 -6.09 4.29 20.21
C ILE A 205 -7.30 3.57 20.82
N PRO A 206 -8.37 4.31 21.20
CA PRO A 206 -9.61 3.73 21.70
C PRO A 206 -10.20 2.72 20.73
N ALA A 207 -10.78 1.63 21.25
CA ALA A 207 -11.34 0.55 20.42
C ALA A 207 -12.40 1.07 19.42
N SER A 208 -13.23 2.03 19.84
CA SER A 208 -14.25 2.66 19.00
C SER A 208 -13.71 3.45 17.81
N LEU A 209 -12.44 3.87 17.86
CA LEU A 209 -11.81 4.66 16.79
C LEU A 209 -11.00 3.81 15.80
N ARG A 210 -10.67 2.56 16.16
CA ARG A 210 -9.84 1.70 15.31
C ARG A 210 -10.50 1.42 13.96
N GLU A 211 -11.79 1.14 13.97
CA GLU A 211 -12.56 0.91 12.75
C GLU A 211 -12.64 2.17 11.88
N VAL A 212 -12.88 3.33 12.49
CA VAL A 212 -12.90 4.62 11.79
C VAL A 212 -11.56 4.88 11.10
N LEU A 213 -10.44 4.64 11.79
CA LEU A 213 -9.10 4.83 11.22
C LEU A 213 -8.83 3.89 10.04
N VAL A 214 -9.27 2.63 10.12
CA VAL A 214 -9.15 1.68 9.00
C VAL A 214 -9.97 2.17 7.81
N ASN A 215 -11.21 2.62 8.03
CA ASN A 215 -12.09 3.12 6.97
C ASN A 215 -11.55 4.42 6.33
N VAL A 216 -11.01 5.34 7.12
CA VAL A 216 -10.34 6.55 6.61
C VAL A 216 -9.12 6.17 5.78
N SER A 217 -8.31 5.22 6.25
CA SER A 217 -7.15 4.73 5.50
C SER A 217 -7.55 4.10 4.16
N TYR A 218 -8.62 3.32 4.15
CA TYR A 218 -9.20 2.76 2.93
C TYR A 218 -9.70 3.88 1.98
N GLY A 219 -10.40 4.88 2.51
CA GLY A 219 -10.86 6.04 1.72
C GLY A 219 -9.70 6.80 1.07
N VAL A 220 -8.62 7.07 1.81
CA VAL A 220 -7.42 7.74 1.28
C VAL A 220 -6.69 6.87 0.26
N SER A 221 -6.64 5.56 0.48
CA SER A 221 -6.10 4.60 -0.49
C SER A 221 -6.88 4.65 -1.81
N SER A 222 -8.21 4.69 -1.74
CA SER A 222 -9.09 4.82 -2.91
C SER A 222 -8.89 6.13 -3.66
N ILE A 223 -8.65 7.24 -2.97
CA ILE A 223 -8.27 8.51 -3.59
C ILE A 223 -6.94 8.38 -4.33
N GLY A 224 -5.94 7.72 -3.73
CA GLY A 224 -4.65 7.44 -4.36
C GLY A 224 -4.80 6.62 -5.65
N MET A 225 -5.58 5.54 -5.60
CA MET A 225 -5.87 4.69 -6.78
C MET A 225 -6.57 5.49 -7.89
N LEU A 226 -7.62 6.25 -7.55
CA LEU A 226 -8.35 7.08 -8.52
C LEU A 226 -7.45 8.15 -9.15
N SER A 227 -6.63 8.82 -8.33
CA SER A 227 -5.69 9.84 -8.80
C SER A 227 -4.66 9.25 -9.75
N SER A 228 -4.24 8.01 -9.48
CA SER A 228 -3.34 7.26 -10.34
C SER A 228 -3.95 6.94 -11.70
N SER A 229 -5.22 6.52 -11.73
CA SER A 229 -5.94 6.30 -13.00
C SER A 229 -6.06 7.59 -13.82
N ILE A 230 -6.30 8.74 -13.17
CA ILE A 230 -6.33 10.04 -13.84
C ILE A 230 -4.92 10.38 -14.39
N ALA A 231 -3.87 10.18 -13.60
CA ALA A 231 -2.50 10.40 -14.03
C ALA A 231 -2.12 9.48 -15.21
N ALA A 232 -2.53 8.22 -15.19
CA ALA A 232 -2.33 7.26 -16.27
C ALA A 232 -2.96 7.74 -17.59
N LEU A 233 -4.19 8.26 -17.53
CA LEU A 233 -4.89 8.84 -18.68
C LEU A 233 -4.20 10.09 -19.23
N ILE A 234 -3.63 10.93 -18.35
CA ILE A 234 -2.87 12.11 -18.78
C ILE A 234 -1.57 11.67 -19.43
N LEU A 235 -0.84 10.73 -18.83
CA LEU A 235 0.43 10.20 -19.35
C LEU A 235 0.24 9.53 -20.71
N SER A 236 -0.82 8.73 -20.89
CA SER A 236 -1.11 8.04 -22.15
C SER A 236 -1.41 8.99 -23.30
N LYS A 237 -1.93 10.19 -23.02
CA LYS A 237 -2.18 11.24 -24.01
C LYS A 237 -0.98 12.16 -24.25
N THR A 238 0.07 12.05 -23.43
CA THR A 238 1.21 12.95 -23.46
C THR A 238 2.50 12.15 -23.66
N VAL A 239 3.22 11.91 -22.58
CA VAL A 239 4.59 11.40 -22.52
C VAL A 239 4.68 9.91 -22.84
N LEU A 240 3.58 9.16 -22.65
CA LEU A 240 3.46 7.74 -22.91
C LEU A 240 2.50 7.44 -24.07
N SER A 241 2.31 8.39 -24.99
CA SER A 241 1.54 8.13 -26.21
C SER A 241 2.24 7.07 -27.06
N GLU A 242 1.46 6.27 -27.79
CA GLU A 242 2.00 5.16 -28.60
C GLU A 242 3.06 5.64 -29.60
N CYS A 243 2.82 6.78 -30.25
CA CYS A 243 3.76 7.42 -31.16
C CYS A 243 5.01 8.02 -30.48
N SER A 244 5.00 8.21 -29.15
CA SER A 244 6.17 8.65 -28.40
C SER A 244 7.02 7.49 -27.91
N ILE A 245 6.41 6.33 -27.65
CA ILE A 245 7.10 5.13 -27.16
C ILE A 245 7.54 4.25 -28.34
N TYR A 246 6.73 4.21 -29.39
CA TYR A 246 6.92 3.35 -30.55
C TYR A 246 6.95 4.17 -31.85
N PRO A 247 7.67 3.70 -32.89
CA PRO A 247 7.61 4.34 -34.20
C PRO A 247 6.18 4.33 -34.73
N CYS A 248 5.62 5.49 -35.09
CA CYS A 248 4.27 5.53 -35.66
C CYS A 248 4.22 4.70 -36.95
N PRO A 249 3.13 3.96 -37.21
CA PRO A 249 2.87 3.40 -38.52
C PRO A 249 2.89 4.54 -39.55
N GLN A 250 3.70 4.41 -40.61
CA GLN A 250 3.76 5.37 -41.72
C GLN A 250 2.51 5.27 -42.60
#